data_AF-A0A952GAJ5-F1
#
_entry.id   AF-A0A952GAJ5-F1
#
_cell.length_a   1.000
_cell.length_b   1.000
_cell.length_c   1.000
_cell.angle_alpha   90.00
_cell.angle_beta   90.00
_cell.angle_gamma   90.00
#
_symmetry.space_group_name_H-M   'P 1'
#
loop_
_entity.id
_entity.type
_entity.pdbx_description
1 polymer ?
#
loop_
_entity_poly.entity_id
_entity_poly.type
_entity_poly.pdbx_seq_one_letter_code
_entity_poly.pdbx_strand_id
1 'polypeptide(L)'
;MTQIAVWFERKFSFGYPKELLPNLMARLRGTPARLEEALRCHTPQRLIARPEHGWSAQENAGHLLQLEPLWLTRVDDFVRGSNTLTPTDLANRA
;
A
#
# COMPACT_ATOMS: atom_id res chain seq x y z
N MET A 1 7.32 23.45 -3.67
CA MET A 1 6.84 22.21 -3.03
C MET A 1 5.93 21.51 -4.02
N THR A 2 6.12 20.23 -4.30
CA THR A 2 5.29 19.49 -5.26
C THR A 2 3.95 19.16 -4.60
N GLN A 3 2.86 19.66 -5.16
CA GLN A 3 1.52 19.35 -4.68
C GLN A 3 1.23 17.87 -4.96
N ILE A 4 1.03 17.09 -3.90
CA ILE A 4 0.70 15.67 -4.02
C ILE A 4 -0.77 15.58 -4.44
N ALA A 5 -1.03 15.01 -5.62
CA ALA A 5 -2.39 14.78 -6.08
C ALA A 5 -3.18 13.90 -5.11
N VAL A 6 -4.43 14.28 -4.85
CA VAL A 6 -5.40 13.50 -4.07
C VAL A 6 -5.46 12.09 -4.63
N TRP A 7 -5.47 11.08 -3.76
CA TRP A 7 -5.33 9.68 -4.18
C TRP A 7 -6.34 9.27 -5.26
N PHE A 8 -7.62 9.62 -5.09
CA PHE A 8 -8.69 9.31 -6.05
C PHE A 8 -8.60 10.07 -7.37
N GLU A 9 -7.81 11.13 -7.43
CA GLU A 9 -7.59 11.91 -8.66
C GLU A 9 -6.37 11.43 -9.44
N ARG A 10 -5.60 10.48 -8.88
CA ARG A 10 -4.40 9.94 -9.54
C ARG A 10 -4.79 9.14 -10.78
N LYS A 11 -4.16 9.48 -11.90
CA LYS A 11 -4.23 8.72 -13.15
C LYS A 11 -3.01 7.81 -13.25
N PHE A 12 -3.25 6.53 -13.47
CA PHE A 12 -2.20 5.52 -13.64
C PHE A 12 -2.05 5.18 -15.12
N SER A 13 -0.80 5.12 -15.60
CA SER A 13 -0.49 4.53 -16.90
C SER A 13 -0.26 3.04 -16.71
N PHE A 14 -0.89 2.19 -17.50
CA PHE A 14 -0.73 0.73 -17.40
C PHE A 14 0.16 0.15 -18.50
N GLY A 15 0.68 0.99 -19.39
CA GLY A 15 1.56 0.61 -20.51
C GLY A 15 3.01 0.35 -20.11
N TYR A 16 3.25 -0.26 -18.93
CA TYR A 16 4.62 -0.58 -18.51
C TYR A 16 5.14 -1.81 -19.26
N PRO A 17 6.40 -1.79 -19.74
CA PRO A 17 7.03 -2.98 -20.32
C PRO A 17 7.07 -4.13 -19.30
N LYS A 18 6.75 -5.34 -19.74
CA LYS A 18 6.76 -6.56 -18.89
C LYS A 18 8.16 -6.84 -18.31
N GLU A 19 9.19 -6.35 -18.98
CA GLU A 19 10.60 -6.42 -18.58
C GLU A 19 10.86 -5.70 -17.25
N LEU A 20 9.96 -4.82 -16.80
CA LEU A 20 10.05 -4.16 -15.50
C LEU A 20 9.51 -5.02 -14.35
N LEU A 21 8.89 -6.18 -14.60
CA LEU A 21 8.36 -7.04 -13.55
C LEU A 21 9.41 -7.38 -12.46
N PRO A 22 10.67 -7.74 -12.78
CA PRO A 22 11.68 -7.99 -11.75
C PRO A 22 11.92 -6.79 -10.84
N ASN A 23 11.88 -5.57 -11.38
CA ASN A 23 12.05 -4.33 -10.61
C ASN A 23 10.88 -4.09 -9.67
N LEU A 24 9.65 -4.33 -10.14
CA LEU A 24 8.44 -4.22 -9.32
C LEU A 24 8.46 -5.26 -8.19
N MET A 25 8.82 -6.51 -8.50
CA MET A 25 8.94 -7.57 -7.50
C MET A 25 10.02 -7.28 -6.45
N ALA A 26 11.18 -6.76 -6.86
CA ALA A 26 12.23 -6.36 -5.93
C ALA A 26 11.79 -5.22 -4.99
N ARG A 27 11.04 -4.25 -5.51
CA ARG A 27 10.47 -3.16 -4.70
C ARG A 27 9.45 -3.70 -3.70
N LEU A 28 8.50 -4.52 -4.16
CA LEU A 28 7.47 -5.12 -3.31
C LEU A 28 8.08 -5.96 -2.18
N ARG A 29 9.03 -6.86 -2.51
CA ARG A 29 9.73 -7.70 -1.53
C ARG A 29 10.54 -6.88 -0.52
N GLY A 30 11.04 -5.71 -0.92
CA GLY A 30 11.80 -4.84 -0.03
C GLY A 30 10.93 -3.87 0.77
N THR A 31 9.60 -3.89 0.65
CA THR A 31 8.71 -3.02 1.45
C THR A 31 8.85 -3.26 2.95
N PRO A 32 8.84 -4.52 3.46
CA PRO A 32 8.94 -4.76 4.90
C PRO A 32 10.22 -4.22 5.52
N ALA A 33 11.38 -4.44 4.88
CA ALA A 33 12.67 -3.96 5.37
C ALA A 33 12.74 -2.42 5.38
N ARG A 34 12.18 -1.75 4.37
CA ARG A 34 12.12 -0.28 4.33
C ARG A 34 11.18 0.28 5.38
N LEU A 35 10.06 -0.40 5.65
CA LEU A 35 9.13 -0.01 6.69
C LEU A 35 9.77 -0.16 8.08
N GLU A 36 10.44 -1.28 8.33
CA GLU A 36 11.18 -1.50 9.57
C GLU A 36 12.21 -0.39 9.80
N GLU A 37 13.03 -0.09 8.78
CA GLU A 37 14.04 0.96 8.87
C GLU A 37 13.44 2.35 9.09
N ALA A 38 12.34 2.68 8.39
CA ALA A 38 11.66 3.97 8.53
C ALA A 38 11.04 4.19 9.92
N LEU A 39 10.67 3.11 10.61
CA LEU A 39 10.08 3.15 11.96
C LEU A 39 11.13 2.94 13.06
N ARG A 40 12.34 2.49 12.70
CA ARG A 40 13.45 2.26 13.63
C ARG A 40 13.78 3.56 14.38
N CYS A 41 14.24 3.42 15.62
CA CYS A 41 14.69 4.54 16.47
C CYS A 41 13.60 5.55 16.89
N HIS A 42 12.32 5.23 16.70
CA HIS A 42 11.21 5.99 17.26
C HIS A 42 10.65 5.33 18.51
N THR A 43 10.26 6.16 19.49
CA THR A 43 9.62 5.66 20.71
C THR A 43 8.20 5.19 20.39
N PRO A 44 7.65 4.22 21.14
CA PRO A 44 6.26 3.79 20.96
C PRO A 44 5.26 4.95 21.00
N GLN A 45 5.48 5.92 21.89
CA GLN A 45 4.63 7.12 22.01
C GLN A 45 4.62 7.94 20.72
N ARG A 46 5.76 8.06 20.04
CA ARG A 46 5.85 8.74 18.75
C ARG A 46 5.15 7.96 17.63
N LEU A 47 5.19 6.64 17.68
CA LEU A 47 4.58 5.78 16.66
C LEU A 47 3.04 5.76 16.72
N ILE A 48 2.47 5.90 17.93
CA ILE A 48 1.00 5.96 18.14
C ILE A 48 0.45 7.38 18.13
N ALA A 49 1.30 8.41 18.18
CA ALA A 49 0.85 9.79 18.13
C ALA A 49 0.12 10.06 16.82
N ARG A 50 -1.11 10.58 16.91
CA ARG A 50 -1.89 10.99 15.76
C ARG A 50 -1.65 12.49 15.47
N PRO A 51 -1.46 12.87 14.20
CA PRO A 51 -1.54 14.28 13.80
C PRO A 51 -2.97 14.81 13.99
N GLU A 52 -3.15 16.14 13.91
CA GLU A 52 -4.47 16.78 13.94
C GLU A 52 -5.44 16.17 12.91
N HIS A 53 -4.90 15.76 11.76
CA HIS A 53 -5.64 15.09 10.70
C HIS A 53 -4.89 13.86 10.19
N GLY A 54 -5.56 12.71 10.21
CA GLY A 54 -5.05 11.46 9.64
C GLY A 54 -4.63 10.44 10.68
N TRP A 55 -3.81 9.48 10.23
CA TRP A 55 -3.40 8.31 10.99
C TRP A 55 -2.02 8.49 11.61
N SER A 56 -1.80 7.81 12.75
CA SER A 56 -0.47 7.63 13.32
C SER A 56 0.42 6.78 12.40
N ALA A 57 1.72 6.76 12.66
CA ALA A 57 2.66 5.93 11.88
C ALA A 57 2.32 4.44 11.99
N GLN A 58 1.92 3.99 13.19
CA GLN A 58 1.53 2.60 13.42
C GLN A 58 0.26 2.22 12.67
N GLU A 59 -0.73 3.11 12.59
CA GLU A 59 -1.97 2.86 11.83
C GLU A 59 -1.72 2.80 10.33
N ASN A 60 -0.86 3.69 9.79
CA ASN A 60 -0.43 3.59 8.39
C ASN A 60 0.26 2.24 8.11
N ALA A 61 1.16 1.80 8.98
CA ALA A 61 1.83 0.51 8.86
C ALA A 61 0.86 -0.68 8.95
N GLY A 62 -0.08 -0.64 9.90
CA GLY A 62 -1.12 -1.65 10.05
C GLY A 62 -2.04 -1.74 8.84
N HIS A 63 -2.40 -0.60 8.25
CA HIS A 63 -3.22 -0.58 7.04
C HIS A 63 -2.49 -1.19 5.83
N LEU A 64 -1.19 -0.94 5.67
CA LEU A 64 -0.41 -1.61 4.61
C LEU A 64 -0.45 -3.14 4.76
N LEU A 65 -0.32 -3.64 6.00
CA LEU A 65 -0.44 -5.08 6.27
C LEU A 65 -1.85 -5.61 5.98
N GLN A 66 -2.89 -4.86 6.33
CA GLN A 66 -4.28 -5.22 6.05
C GLN A 66 -4.57 -5.34 4.54
N LEU A 67 -3.88 -4.58 3.69
CA LEU A 67 -4.05 -4.62 2.23
C LEU A 67 -3.29 -5.78 1.55
N GLU A 68 -2.36 -6.45 2.23
CA GLU A 68 -1.56 -7.54 1.64
C GLU A 68 -2.41 -8.67 1.05
N PRO A 69 -3.44 -9.20 1.75
CA PRO A 69 -4.30 -10.25 1.19
C PRO A 69 -5.12 -9.76 -0.01
N LEU A 70 -5.51 -8.48 -0.02
CA LEU A 70 -6.41 -7.93 -1.04
C LEU A 70 -5.74 -7.89 -2.41
N TRP A 71 -4.50 -7.37 -2.52
CA TRP A 71 -3.83 -7.30 -3.81
C TRP A 71 -3.50 -8.70 -4.34
N LEU A 72 -3.14 -9.64 -3.45
CA LEU A 72 -2.87 -11.02 -3.85
C LEU A 72 -4.14 -11.70 -4.39
N THR A 73 -5.27 -11.50 -3.70
CA THR A 73 -6.57 -12.02 -4.16
C THR A 73 -6.94 -11.46 -5.55
N ARG A 74 -6.65 -10.17 -5.80
CA ARG A 74 -6.90 -9.57 -7.11
C ARG A 74 -5.99 -10.13 -8.21
N VAL A 75 -4.75 -10.51 -7.89
CA VAL A 75 -3.89 -11.23 -8.83
C VAL A 75 -4.53 -12.58 -9.19
N ASP A 76 -5.04 -13.31 -8.21
CA ASP A 76 -5.74 -14.58 -8.46
C ASP A 76 -7.03 -14.38 -9.28
N ASP A 77 -7.79 -13.31 -9.01
CA ASP A 77 -8.96 -12.94 -9.80
C ASP A 77 -8.61 -12.72 -11.28
N PHE A 78 -7.48 -12.05 -11.56
CA PHE A 78 -6.97 -11.89 -12.93
C PHE A 78 -6.57 -13.23 -13.56
N VAL A 79 -5.84 -14.07 -12.82
CA VAL A 79 -5.41 -15.39 -13.32
C VAL A 79 -6.60 -16.28 -13.67
N ARG A 80 -7.70 -16.17 -12.91
CA ARG A 80 -8.95 -16.91 -13.14
C ARG A 80 -9.84 -16.31 -14.23
N GLY A 81 -9.51 -15.12 -14.74
CA GLY A 81 -10.36 -14.41 -15.70
C GLY A 81 -11.69 -13.95 -15.09
N SER A 82 -11.70 -13.60 -13.81
CA SER A 82 -12.91 -13.13 -13.12
C SER A 82 -13.47 -11.85 -13.78
N ASN A 83 -14.79 -11.80 -13.96
CA ASN A 83 -15.48 -10.63 -14.51
C ASN A 83 -15.41 -9.39 -13.60
N THR A 84 -15.16 -9.59 -12.31
CA THR A 84 -15.06 -8.51 -11.31
C THR A 84 -13.97 -8.89 -10.31
N LEU A 85 -13.13 -7.93 -9.97
CA LEU A 85 -12.08 -8.10 -8.97
C LEU A 85 -12.66 -7.92 -7.56
N THR A 86 -12.03 -8.57 -6.58
CA THR A 86 -12.39 -8.45 -5.17
C THR A 86 -12.44 -6.96 -4.73
N PRO A 87 -13.58 -6.49 -4.19
CA PRO A 87 -13.74 -5.09 -3.81
C PRO A 87 -12.86 -4.73 -2.61
N THR A 88 -12.48 -3.45 -2.52
CA THR A 88 -11.78 -2.91 -1.34
C THR A 88 -12.81 -2.31 -0.40
N ASP A 89 -12.58 -2.43 0.90
CA ASP A 89 -13.30 -1.64 1.89
C ASP A 89 -12.69 -0.24 1.96
N LEU A 90 -13.39 0.75 1.41
CA LEU A 90 -12.96 2.16 1.44
C LEU A 90 -13.15 2.80 2.83
N ALA A 91 -13.88 2.15 3.74
CA ALA A 91 -14.10 2.63 5.09
C ALA A 91 -13.06 2.10 6.10
N ASN A 92 -12.13 1.23 5.66
CA ASN A 92 -11.07 0.64 6.48
C ASN A 92 -11.58 0.02 7.80
N ARG A 93 -12.67 -0.76 7.72
CA ARG A 93 -13.33 -1.44 8.85
C ARG A 93 -13.00 -2.91 8.97
N ALA A 94 -12.46 -3.50 7.91
CA ALA A 94 -12.07 -4.91 7.83
C ALA A 94 -10.89 -5.27 8.74
#